data_AF-A0A2H0EVQ3-F1
#
_entry.id   AF-A0A2H0EVQ3-F1
#
_cell.length_a   1.000
_cell.length_b   1.000
_cell.length_c   1.000
_cell.angle_alpha   90.00
_cell.angle_beta   90.00
_cell.angle_gamma   90.00
#
_symmetry.space_group_name_H-M   'P 1'
#
loop_
_entity.id
_entity.type
_entity.pdbx_description
1 polymer ?
#
loop_
_entity_poly.entity_id
_entity_poly.type
_entity_poly.pdbx_seq_one_letter_code
_entity_poly.pdbx_strand_id
1 'polypeptide(L)'
;RPGSVSIDFAQGRASAWTFAPPIPPEFAEGRVALKPSDLDGVLDPLSALVIAAPADVDPDTLCRRVLPVFSGVTRFDLALEGAQTAALDDAAGGAAKVGAGAGAVSCAVRYRPVSGHREGSPGVARLTRPGAVALTLAPLGAGFWGPERVAVQTRFGAFEITRRR
;
A
#
# COMPACT_ATOMS: atom_id res chain seq x y z
N ARG A 1 -5.64 -6.30 24.04
CA ARG A 1 -6.01 -7.61 23.46
C ARG A 1 -5.63 -7.58 22.00
N PRO A 2 -4.95 -8.61 21.46
CA PRO A 2 -4.69 -8.68 20.03
C PRO A 2 -6.05 -8.71 19.29
N GLY A 3 -6.13 -7.96 18.20
CA GLY A 3 -7.29 -7.97 17.31
C GLY A 3 -6.94 -8.65 15.99
N SER A 4 -7.94 -9.15 15.28
CA SER A 4 -7.80 -9.70 13.93
C SER A 4 -8.84 -9.12 12.99
N VAL A 5 -8.49 -9.14 11.71
CA VAL A 5 -9.38 -8.85 10.59
C VAL A 5 -9.31 -10.02 9.62
N SER A 6 -10.46 -10.46 9.12
CA SER A 6 -10.56 -11.44 8.03
C SER A 6 -11.34 -10.81 6.89
N ILE A 7 -10.88 -10.99 5.65
CA ILE A 7 -11.51 -10.44 4.45
C ILE A 7 -11.61 -11.55 3.42
N ASP A 8 -12.82 -11.79 2.92
CA ASP A 8 -13.09 -12.76 1.87
C ASP A 8 -13.19 -12.05 0.52
N PHE A 9 -12.56 -12.63 -0.49
CA PHE A 9 -12.57 -12.12 -1.86
C PHE A 9 -13.22 -13.15 -2.79
N ALA A 10 -14.17 -12.69 -3.60
CA ALA A 10 -14.85 -13.50 -4.61
C ALA A 10 -14.90 -12.73 -5.93
N GLN A 11 -14.44 -13.35 -7.02
CA GLN A 11 -14.47 -12.76 -8.37
C GLN A 11 -13.84 -11.35 -8.45
N GLY A 12 -12.74 -11.13 -7.70
CA GLY A 12 -12.06 -9.84 -7.65
C GLY A 12 -12.73 -8.78 -6.78
N ARG A 13 -13.80 -9.13 -6.05
CA ARG A 13 -14.51 -8.24 -5.14
C ARG A 13 -14.30 -8.63 -3.68
N ALA A 14 -14.15 -7.67 -2.78
CA ALA A 14 -14.24 -7.93 -1.34
C ALA A 14 -15.71 -8.21 -0.96
N SER A 15 -16.02 -9.46 -0.62
CA SER A 15 -17.39 -9.95 -0.44
C SER A 15 -17.85 -9.99 1.01
N ALA A 16 -16.94 -10.22 1.95
CA ALA A 16 -17.23 -10.21 3.38
C ALA A 16 -15.98 -9.82 4.17
N TRP A 17 -16.17 -9.24 5.36
CA TRP A 17 -15.07 -8.99 6.29
C TRP A 17 -15.55 -8.97 7.73
N THR A 18 -14.72 -9.45 8.65
CA THR A 18 -15.02 -9.53 10.07
C THR A 18 -13.86 -9.02 10.91
N PHE A 19 -14.19 -8.44 12.06
CA PHE A 19 -13.23 -7.96 13.05
C PHE A 19 -13.43 -8.69 14.36
N ALA A 20 -12.34 -9.12 14.99
CA ALA A 20 -12.36 -9.65 16.36
C ALA A 20 -11.40 -8.83 17.23
N PRO A 21 -11.87 -8.11 18.28
CA PRO A 21 -13.27 -7.93 18.64
C PRO A 21 -14.04 -7.13 17.56
N PRO A 22 -15.38 -7.23 17.53
CA PRO A 22 -16.20 -6.44 16.62
C PRO A 22 -15.91 -4.95 16.77
N ILE A 23 -15.84 -4.24 15.64
CA ILE A 23 -15.74 -2.78 15.62
C ILE A 23 -17.08 -2.22 16.10
N PRO A 24 -17.08 -1.29 17.05
CA PRO A 24 -18.32 -0.76 17.58
C PRO A 24 -18.95 0.24 16.58
N PRO A 25 -20.28 0.40 16.55
CA PRO A 25 -20.98 1.16 15.50
C PRO A 25 -20.51 2.62 15.36
N GLU A 26 -20.14 3.27 16.46
CA GLU A 26 -19.61 4.65 16.50
C GLU A 26 -18.34 4.83 15.66
N PHE A 27 -17.65 3.75 15.31
CA PHE A 27 -16.50 3.81 14.42
C PHE A 27 -16.84 4.39 13.05
N ALA A 28 -18.09 4.22 12.57
CA ALA A 28 -18.55 4.74 11.29
C ALA A 28 -18.72 6.27 11.28
N GLU A 29 -18.82 6.91 12.44
CA GLU A 29 -19.09 8.34 12.54
C GLU A 29 -17.95 9.19 11.95
N GLY A 30 -18.31 10.16 11.12
CA GLY A 30 -17.36 11.08 10.46
C GLY A 30 -16.46 10.42 9.40
N ARG A 31 -16.78 9.19 8.96
CA ARG A 31 -16.08 8.51 7.87
C ARG A 31 -16.84 8.67 6.56
N VAL A 32 -16.09 8.77 5.48
CA VAL A 32 -16.65 8.70 4.12
C VAL A 32 -17.26 7.31 3.93
N ALA A 33 -18.53 7.24 3.55
CA ALA A 33 -19.25 5.97 3.40
C ALA A 33 -18.60 5.07 2.32
N LEU A 34 -18.47 3.78 2.62
CA LEU A 34 -18.08 2.75 1.65
C LEU A 34 -19.25 2.46 0.72
N LYS A 35 -19.06 2.68 -0.59
CA LYS A 35 -20.07 2.31 -1.60
C LYS A 35 -19.87 0.87 -2.03
N PRO A 36 -20.92 0.15 -2.45
CA PRO A 36 -20.76 -1.18 -3.01
C PRO A 36 -19.74 -1.25 -4.14
N SER A 37 -19.67 -0.23 -5.00
CA SER A 37 -18.70 -0.15 -6.12
C SER A 37 -17.24 0.03 -5.69
N ASP A 38 -16.98 0.47 -4.45
CA ASP A 38 -15.61 0.66 -3.95
C ASP A 38 -14.93 -0.68 -3.64
N LEU A 39 -15.70 -1.77 -3.62
CA LEU A 39 -15.22 -3.10 -3.23
C LEU A 39 -14.87 -3.97 -4.45
N ASP A 40 -15.07 -3.46 -5.66
CA ASP A 40 -14.80 -4.18 -6.91
C ASP A 40 -13.34 -4.00 -7.34
N GLY A 41 -12.71 -5.10 -7.76
CA GLY A 41 -11.33 -5.11 -8.24
C GLY A 41 -10.26 -4.82 -7.17
N VAL A 42 -10.62 -4.83 -5.88
CA VAL A 42 -9.72 -4.46 -4.78
C VAL A 42 -8.89 -5.65 -4.30
N LEU A 43 -7.73 -5.34 -3.73
CA LEU A 43 -6.81 -6.29 -3.11
C LEU A 43 -6.66 -5.96 -1.61
N ASP A 44 -6.26 -6.92 -0.79
CA ASP A 44 -5.83 -6.61 0.58
C ASP A 44 -4.45 -5.92 0.58
N PRO A 45 -4.05 -5.22 1.65
CA PRO A 45 -2.81 -4.44 1.68
C PRO A 45 -1.53 -5.24 1.43
N LEU A 46 -1.50 -6.55 1.71
CA LEU A 46 -0.34 -7.39 1.46
C LEU A 46 -0.34 -7.93 0.03
N SER A 47 -1.47 -8.47 -0.43
CA SER A 47 -1.58 -8.99 -1.80
C SER A 47 -1.41 -7.89 -2.85
N ALA A 48 -1.82 -6.65 -2.55
CA ALA A 48 -1.62 -5.50 -3.44
C ALA A 48 -0.14 -5.25 -3.79
N LEU A 49 0.79 -5.66 -2.93
CA LEU A 49 2.23 -5.44 -3.12
C LEU A 49 2.90 -6.55 -3.94
N VAL A 50 2.18 -7.62 -4.28
CA VAL A 50 2.66 -8.67 -5.17
C VAL A 50 2.19 -8.38 -6.58
N ILE A 51 3.14 -8.14 -7.47
CA ILE A 51 2.91 -7.70 -8.83
C ILE A 51 3.31 -8.80 -9.81
N ALA A 52 2.37 -9.23 -10.64
CA ALA A 52 2.66 -10.07 -11.80
C ALA A 52 3.34 -9.23 -12.90
N ALA A 53 4.57 -9.59 -13.24
CA ALA A 53 5.35 -9.00 -14.32
C ALA A 53 6.56 -9.90 -14.63
N PRO A 54 7.02 -9.96 -15.89
CA PRO A 54 8.21 -10.73 -16.22
C PRO A 54 9.45 -10.15 -15.52
N ALA A 55 10.51 -10.95 -15.37
CA ALA A 55 11.71 -10.55 -14.63
C ALA A 55 12.50 -9.44 -15.32
N ASP A 56 12.37 -9.32 -16.65
CA ASP A 56 12.98 -8.33 -17.53
C ASP A 56 12.04 -7.16 -17.85
N VAL A 57 10.94 -7.00 -17.10
CA VAL A 57 10.02 -5.87 -17.27
C VAL A 57 10.76 -4.54 -17.16
N ASP A 58 10.43 -3.61 -18.05
CA ASP A 58 10.88 -2.23 -17.94
C ASP A 58 10.47 -1.62 -16.58
N PRO A 59 11.39 -1.04 -15.79
CA PRO A 59 11.09 -0.51 -14.45
C PRO A 59 9.95 0.51 -14.43
N ASP A 60 9.84 1.34 -15.46
CA ASP A 60 8.81 2.37 -15.54
C ASP A 60 7.43 1.73 -15.77
N THR A 61 7.37 0.71 -16.63
CA THR A 61 6.19 -0.14 -16.81
C THR A 61 5.83 -0.90 -15.53
N LEU A 62 6.82 -1.37 -14.78
CA LEU A 62 6.60 -1.98 -13.46
C LEU A 62 5.94 -0.99 -12.49
N CYS A 63 6.34 0.28 -12.52
CA CYS A 63 5.89 1.30 -11.58
C CYS A 63 4.79 2.24 -12.10
N ARG A 64 4.16 2.00 -13.25
CA ARG A 64 3.03 2.82 -13.77
C ARG A 64 1.71 2.06 -13.70
N ARG A 65 1.14 1.97 -12.49
CA ARG A 65 -0.12 1.25 -12.23
C ARG A 65 -0.81 1.75 -10.97
N VAL A 66 -2.10 1.48 -10.87
CA VAL A 66 -2.89 1.74 -9.66
C VAL A 66 -3.16 0.43 -8.95
N LEU A 67 -2.83 0.37 -7.66
CA LEU A 67 -3.14 -0.76 -6.79
C LEU A 67 -4.35 -0.38 -5.92
N PRO A 68 -5.57 -0.83 -6.24
CA PRO A 68 -6.74 -0.57 -5.42
C PRO A 68 -6.74 -1.48 -4.19
N VAL A 69 -6.75 -0.88 -3.00
CA VAL A 69 -6.60 -1.60 -1.73
C VAL A 69 -7.82 -1.40 -0.84
N PHE A 70 -8.30 -2.50 -0.26
CA PHE A 70 -9.29 -2.48 0.80
C PHE A 70 -8.75 -3.16 2.06
N SER A 71 -8.74 -2.44 3.18
CA SER A 71 -8.18 -2.92 4.45
C SER A 71 -9.23 -3.47 5.43
N GLY A 72 -10.45 -3.76 4.97
CA GLY A 72 -11.59 -4.11 5.82
C GLY A 72 -12.36 -2.91 6.38
N VAL A 73 -11.73 -1.73 6.46
CA VAL A 73 -12.38 -0.48 6.93
C VAL A 73 -12.23 0.68 5.95
N THR A 74 -11.17 0.69 5.15
CA THR A 74 -10.83 1.82 4.28
C THR A 74 -10.52 1.29 2.89
N ARG A 75 -11.04 1.96 1.86
CA ARG A 75 -10.57 1.80 0.48
C ARG A 75 -9.67 2.97 0.10
N PHE A 76 -8.53 2.66 -0.48
CA PHE A 76 -7.58 3.63 -1.01
C PHE A 76 -6.84 3.05 -2.21
N ASP A 77 -6.27 3.92 -3.03
CA ASP A 77 -5.39 3.51 -4.10
C ASP A 77 -3.94 3.83 -3.73
N LEU A 78 -3.04 2.89 -4.03
CA LEU A 78 -1.61 3.18 -4.16
C LEU A 78 -1.32 3.37 -5.64
N ALA A 79 -1.27 4.63 -6.07
CA ALA A 79 -0.89 4.96 -7.43
C ALA A 79 0.64 4.95 -7.54
N LEU A 80 1.17 3.99 -8.28
CA LEU A 80 2.56 3.96 -8.70
C LEU A 80 2.66 4.85 -9.95
N GLU A 81 3.49 5.90 -9.89
CA GLU A 81 3.55 6.96 -10.90
C GLU A 81 4.78 6.88 -11.83
N GLY A 82 5.66 5.90 -11.61
CA GLY A 82 6.89 5.70 -12.37
C GLY A 82 8.04 5.18 -11.51
N ALA A 83 9.09 4.68 -12.16
CA ALA A 83 10.31 4.27 -11.47
C ALA A 83 11.08 5.50 -10.99
N GLN A 84 11.72 5.38 -9.84
CA GLN A 84 12.61 6.39 -9.30
C GLN A 84 14.05 6.03 -9.66
N THR A 85 14.76 6.99 -10.27
CA THR A 85 16.16 6.84 -10.68
C THR A 85 17.15 7.11 -9.54
N ALA A 86 16.70 7.76 -8.48
CA ALA A 86 17.47 7.99 -7.27
C ALA A 86 16.95 7.07 -6.15
N ALA A 87 17.88 6.51 -5.37
CA ALA A 87 17.55 6.07 -4.02
C ALA A 87 16.75 7.20 -3.36
N LEU A 88 15.69 6.87 -2.62
CA LEU A 88 15.04 7.82 -1.74
C LEU A 88 16.04 8.20 -0.64
N ASP A 89 17.01 9.03 -0.99
CA ASP A 89 17.82 9.78 -0.08
C ASP A 89 16.88 10.85 0.50
N ASP A 90 16.65 10.75 1.81
CA ASP A 90 16.31 11.84 2.72
C ASP A 90 14.88 12.43 2.77
N ALA A 91 13.89 11.95 2.01
CA ALA A 91 12.49 12.39 2.23
C ALA A 91 11.79 11.66 3.40
N ALA A 92 12.29 10.48 3.77
CA ALA A 92 11.87 9.72 4.93
C ALA A 92 13.03 9.71 5.93
N GLY A 93 13.03 10.62 6.92
CA GLY A 93 14.12 10.81 7.87
C GLY A 93 14.50 9.56 8.67
N GLY A 94 15.32 8.69 8.06
CA GLY A 94 15.67 7.40 8.63
C GLY A 94 16.19 6.44 7.57
N ALA A 95 17.51 6.50 7.39
CA ALA A 95 18.37 5.40 6.96
C ALA A 95 18.30 4.90 5.51
N ALA A 96 19.48 5.07 4.92
CA ALA A 96 20.20 4.15 4.05
C ALA A 96 19.72 4.05 2.61
N LYS A 97 20.68 4.39 1.72
CA LYS A 97 21.25 3.49 0.71
C LYS A 97 21.28 2.03 1.20
N VAL A 98 20.13 1.42 1.45
CA VAL A 98 19.98 0.00 1.19
C VAL A 98 20.09 -0.03 -0.31
N GLY A 99 21.29 -0.30 -0.82
CA GLY A 99 21.47 -0.56 -2.24
C GLY A 99 20.37 -1.56 -2.59
N ALA A 100 19.40 -1.12 -3.38
CA ALA A 100 18.44 -1.98 -4.04
C ALA A 100 19.22 -3.25 -4.39
N GLY A 101 18.84 -4.40 -3.82
CA GLY A 101 19.52 -5.64 -4.15
C GLY A 101 19.59 -5.75 -5.67
N ALA A 102 20.67 -6.28 -6.24
CA ALA A 102 20.83 -6.31 -7.70
C ALA A 102 19.52 -6.74 -8.39
N GLY A 103 18.89 -5.80 -9.13
CA GLY A 103 17.58 -6.00 -9.77
C GLY A 103 16.33 -5.47 -9.04
N ALA A 104 16.44 -4.71 -7.94
CA ALA A 104 15.28 -4.07 -7.30
C ALA A 104 14.95 -2.69 -7.92
N VAL A 105 13.67 -2.32 -7.87
CA VAL A 105 13.10 -1.11 -8.49
C VAL A 105 12.31 -0.33 -7.45
N SER A 106 12.64 0.94 -7.25
CA SER A 106 11.87 1.86 -6.41
C SER A 106 10.78 2.54 -7.24
N CYS A 107 9.53 2.50 -6.75
CA CYS A 107 8.40 3.16 -7.38
C CYS A 107 8.01 4.44 -6.63
N ALA A 108 7.71 5.51 -7.38
CA ALA A 108 7.09 6.69 -6.81
C ALA A 108 5.63 6.38 -6.46
N VAL A 109 5.27 6.46 -5.18
CA VAL A 109 3.91 6.13 -4.70
C VAL A 109 3.13 7.39 -4.31
N ARG A 110 1.85 7.42 -4.69
CA ARG A 110 0.84 8.33 -4.16
C ARG A 110 -0.30 7.56 -3.52
N TYR A 111 -0.52 7.83 -2.24
CA TYR A 111 -1.70 7.36 -1.53
C TYR A 111 -2.90 8.25 -1.91
N ARG A 112 -3.95 7.65 -2.46
CA ARG A 112 -5.20 8.35 -2.83
C ARG A 112 -6.35 7.74 -2.01
N PRO A 113 -6.83 8.43 -0.96
CA PRO A 113 -7.95 7.93 -0.17
C PRO A 113 -9.24 7.95 -1.01
N VAL A 114 -10.10 6.95 -0.83
CA VAL A 114 -11.38 6.91 -1.56
C VAL A 114 -12.56 6.87 -0.59
N SER A 115 -12.63 5.87 0.29
CA SER A 115 -13.75 5.71 1.21
C SER A 115 -13.34 4.98 2.49
N GLY A 116 -14.19 5.04 3.53
CA GLY A 116 -13.95 4.45 4.84
C GLY A 116 -12.94 5.19 5.73
N HIS A 117 -12.20 6.15 5.19
CA HIS A 117 -11.35 7.03 5.98
C HIS A 117 -12.17 8.14 6.66
N ARG A 118 -11.66 8.68 7.78
CA ARG A 118 -12.28 9.82 8.47
C ARG A 118 -11.99 11.12 7.74
N GLU A 119 -13.03 11.94 7.53
CA GLU A 119 -12.86 13.27 6.96
C GLU A 119 -11.96 14.13 7.88
N GLY A 120 -11.10 14.95 7.27
CA GLY A 120 -10.15 15.78 8.01
C GLY A 120 -9.07 15.01 8.78
N SER A 121 -8.91 13.69 8.56
CA SER A 121 -7.91 12.88 9.26
C SER A 121 -6.48 13.42 9.04
N PRO A 122 -5.75 13.82 10.10
CA PRO A 122 -4.35 14.24 9.96
C PRO A 122 -3.43 13.11 9.47
N GLY A 123 -3.83 11.85 9.70
CA GLY A 123 -3.15 10.68 9.18
C GLY A 123 -3.29 10.59 7.66
N VAL A 124 -4.50 10.76 7.14
CA VAL A 124 -4.76 10.77 5.69
C VAL A 124 -4.02 11.94 5.04
N ALA A 125 -4.14 13.15 5.60
CA ALA A 125 -3.43 14.32 5.09
C ALA A 125 -1.89 14.17 5.11
N ARG A 126 -1.35 13.35 6.01
CA ARG A 126 0.06 12.97 5.98
C ARG A 126 0.37 12.04 4.81
N LEU A 127 -0.42 10.98 4.64
CA LEU A 127 -0.19 9.96 3.60
C LEU A 127 -0.37 10.50 2.19
N THR A 128 -1.22 11.50 1.97
CA THR A 128 -1.40 12.12 0.65
C THR A 128 -0.22 13.01 0.23
N ARG A 129 0.72 13.33 1.14
CA ARG A 129 1.90 14.11 0.78
C ARG A 129 2.86 13.31 -0.11
N PRO A 130 3.55 13.97 -1.05
CA PRO A 130 4.61 13.34 -1.81
C PRO A 130 5.66 12.65 -0.94
N GLY A 131 6.04 11.42 -1.29
CA GLY A 131 7.06 10.66 -0.57
C GLY A 131 6.62 10.10 0.79
N ALA A 132 5.33 10.25 1.16
CA ALA A 132 4.83 9.70 2.41
C ALA A 132 4.74 8.16 2.41
N VAL A 133 4.73 7.54 1.23
CA VAL A 133 4.83 6.10 1.03
C VAL A 133 5.97 5.84 0.07
N ALA A 134 6.85 4.92 0.43
CA ALA A 134 7.93 4.42 -0.40
C ALA A 134 7.76 2.91 -0.61
N LEU A 135 7.95 2.46 -1.85
CA LEU A 135 7.88 1.06 -2.22
C LEU A 135 9.07 0.72 -3.11
N THR A 136 9.88 -0.25 -2.66
CA THR A 136 10.90 -0.89 -3.48
C THR A 136 10.50 -2.34 -3.71
N LEU A 137 10.46 -2.73 -4.97
CA LEU A 137 10.10 -4.06 -5.41
C LEU A 137 11.34 -4.83 -5.84
N ALA A 138 11.41 -6.11 -5.51
CA ALA A 138 12.40 -7.03 -6.04
C ALA A 138 11.72 -8.28 -6.60
N PRO A 139 12.37 -9.00 -7.53
CA PRO A 139 11.85 -10.27 -8.03
C PRO A 139 11.67 -11.29 -6.90
N LEU A 140 10.51 -11.95 -6.87
CA LEU A 140 10.23 -13.09 -5.99
C LEU A 140 10.56 -14.44 -6.66
N GLY A 141 10.66 -14.45 -7.99
CA GLY A 141 10.82 -15.63 -8.84
C GLY A 141 10.40 -15.29 -10.27
N ALA A 142 10.21 -16.29 -11.12
CA ALA A 142 9.71 -16.06 -12.47
C ALA A 142 8.28 -15.48 -12.45
N GLY A 143 8.11 -14.29 -13.04
CA GLY A 143 6.79 -13.68 -13.26
C GLY A 143 6.19 -12.88 -12.11
N PHE A 144 6.89 -12.74 -10.97
CA PHE A 144 6.39 -12.00 -9.82
C PHE A 144 7.44 -11.10 -9.16
N TRP A 145 6.97 -9.91 -8.78
CA TRP A 145 7.69 -8.91 -8.01
C TRP A 145 6.98 -8.70 -6.67
N GLY A 146 7.73 -8.42 -5.62
CA GLY A 146 7.19 -8.18 -4.29
C GLY A 146 8.03 -7.19 -3.50
N PRO A 147 7.55 -6.76 -2.33
CA PRO A 147 8.21 -5.70 -1.57
C PRO A 147 9.55 -6.17 -1.01
N GLU A 148 10.63 -5.50 -1.40
CA GLU A 148 11.91 -5.55 -0.70
C GLU A 148 11.90 -4.54 0.46
N ARG A 149 11.32 -3.36 0.23
CA ARG A 149 11.15 -2.30 1.24
C ARG A 149 9.78 -1.65 1.08
N VAL A 150 9.09 -1.44 2.20
CA VAL A 150 7.92 -0.56 2.30
C VAL A 150 8.19 0.39 3.45
N ALA A 151 8.12 1.70 3.19
CA ALA A 151 8.20 2.71 4.24
C ALA A 151 6.99 3.63 4.18
N VAL A 152 6.42 3.95 5.35
CA VAL A 152 5.22 4.77 5.49
C VAL A 152 5.48 5.84 6.54
N GLN A 153 5.24 7.10 6.19
CA GLN A 153 5.35 8.21 7.11
C GLN A 153 4.25 8.16 8.15
N THR A 154 4.65 8.08 9.41
CA THR A 154 3.75 8.14 10.57
C THR A 154 3.91 9.48 11.29
N ARG A 155 3.16 9.67 12.39
CA ARG A 155 3.32 10.86 13.23
C ARG A 155 4.66 10.89 13.99
N PHE A 156 5.36 9.77 14.07
CA PHE A 156 6.58 9.59 14.86
C PHE A 156 7.82 9.30 14.00
N GLY A 157 7.73 9.54 12.69
CA GLY A 157 8.76 9.16 11.72
C GLY A 157 8.32 8.02 10.81
N ALA A 158 9.24 7.51 10.00
CA ALA A 158 8.97 6.43 9.06
C ALA A 158 8.82 5.10 9.80
N PHE A 159 7.71 4.41 9.55
CA PHE A 159 7.60 2.97 9.82
C PHE A 159 8.06 2.22 8.59
N GLU A 160 8.89 1.19 8.77
CA GLU A 160 9.51 0.48 7.67
C GLU A 160 9.45 -1.04 7.86
N ILE A 161 9.16 -1.73 6.76
CA ILE A 161 9.27 -3.18 6.63
C ILE A 161 10.29 -3.46 5.54
N THR A 162 11.32 -4.24 5.87
CA THR A 162 12.34 -4.70 4.92
C THR A 162 12.37 -6.21 4.87
N ARG A 163 12.43 -6.78 3.67
CA ARG A 163 12.77 -8.18 3.47
C ARG A 163 14.29 -8.33 3.50
N ARG A 164 14.80 -9.20 4.39
CA ARG A 164 16.21 -9.61 4.41
C ARG A 164 16.34 -11.01 3.83
N ARG A 165 17.41 -11.28 3.09
CA ARG A 165 17.78 -12.62 2.63
C ARG A 165 18.65 -13.30 3.67
#